data_AF-A0A368BVF0-F1
#
_entry.id   AF-A0A368BVF0-F1
#
_cell.length_a   1.000
_cell.length_b   1.000
_cell.length_c   1.000
_cell.angle_alpha   90.00
_cell.angle_beta   90.00
_cell.angle_gamma   90.00
#
_symmetry.space_group_name_H-M   'P 1'
#
loop_
_entity.id
_entity.type
_entity.pdbx_description
1 polymer ?
#
loop_
_entity_poly.entity_id
_entity_poly.type
_entity_poly.pdbx_seq_one_letter_code
_entity_poly.pdbx_strand_id
1 'polypeptide(L)' 'MNIGFLGCGNIAQAMIVGLLDSGLNPTSITVLTRNRKKKNFY' A
#
# COMPACT_ATOMS: atom_id res chain seq x y z
N MET A 1 2.79 -10.73 -9.76
CA MET A 1 3.39 -10.90 -8.42
C MET A 1 2.46 -10.23 -7.43
N ASN A 2 2.11 -10.89 -6.32
CA ASN A 2 1.22 -10.31 -5.31
C ASN A 2 2.03 -9.86 -4.10
N ILE A 3 1.84 -8.61 -3.66
CA ILE A 3 2.62 -7.98 -2.59
C ILE A 3 1.68 -7.64 -1.43
N GLY A 4 2.02 -8.13 -0.24
CA GLY A 4 1.27 -7.89 0.99
C GLY A 4 2.03 -6.97 1.94
N PHE A 5 1.40 -5.88 2.38
CA PHE A 5 1.90 -5.01 3.44
C PHE A 5 1.15 -5.26 4.75
N LEU A 6 1.87 -5.59 5.81
CA LEU A 6 1.33 -5.65 7.17
C LEU A 6 1.61 -4.32 7.88
N GLY A 7 0.62 -3.44 7.86
CA GLY A 7 0.70 -2.06 8.30
C GLY A 7 0.60 -1.09 7.13
N CYS A 8 0.00 0.08 7.39
CA CYS A 8 -0.11 1.18 6.42
C CYS A 8 0.42 2.49 7.05
N GLY A 9 1.59 2.40 7.68
CA GLY A 9 2.34 3.57 8.17
C GLY A 9 3.06 4.29 7.04
N ASN A 10 3.69 5.42 7.33
CA ASN A 10 4.29 6.31 6.32
C ASN A 10 5.27 5.57 5.39
N ILE A 11 6.07 4.64 5.93
CA ILE A 11 7.03 3.84 5.15
C ILE A 11 6.31 2.91 4.16
N ALA A 12 5.30 2.18 4.63
CA ALA A 12 4.53 1.28 3.77
C ALA A 12 3.83 2.06 2.65
N GLN A 13 3.29 3.25 2.95
CA GLN A 13 2.68 4.10 1.94
C GLN A 13 3.70 4.58 0.89
N ALA A 14 4.87 5.06 1.31
CA ALA A 14 5.92 5.47 0.39
C ALA A 14 6.37 4.32 -0.54
N MET A 15 6.50 3.11 0.01
CA MET A 15 6.80 1.92 -0.80
C MET A 15 5.68 1.59 -1.78
N ILE A 16 4.42 1.63 -1.35
CA ILE A 16 3.27 1.37 -2.23
C ILE A 16 3.24 2.39 -3.37
N VAL A 17 3.45 3.68 -3.09
CA VAL A 17 3.51 4.73 -4.11
C VAL A 17 4.62 4.44 -5.12
N GLY A 18 5.84 4.14 -4.66
CA GLY A 18 6.94 3.80 -5.57
C GLY A 18 6.67 2.55 -6.42
N LEU A 19 5.98 1.55 -5.87
CA LEU A 19 5.56 0.36 -6.62
C LEU A 19 4.51 0.71 -7.69
N LEU A 20 3.54 1.55 -7.35
CA LEU A 20 2.53 2.03 -8.30
C LEU A 20 3.19 2.86 -9.43
N ASP A 21 4.12 3.76 -9.08
CA ASP A 21 4.87 4.57 -10.05
C ASP A 21 5.75 3.71 -10.97
N SER A 22 6.23 2.56 -10.49
CA SER A 22 6.96 1.57 -11.30
C SER A 22 6.08 0.78 -12.27
N GLY A 23 4.77 1.01 -12.27
CA GLY A 23 3.80 0.35 -13.16
C GLY A 23 3.18 -0.92 -12.59
N LEU A 24 3.35 -1.19 -11.30
CA LEU A 24 2.75 -2.36 -10.65
C LEU A 24 1.24 -2.15 -10.50
N ASN A 25 0.44 -3.15 -10.87
CA ASN A 25 -1.01 -3.05 -10.82
C ASN A 25 -1.50 -2.93 -9.36
N PRO A 26 -2.32 -1.92 -9.00
CA PRO A 26 -2.86 -1.78 -7.66
C PRO A 26 -3.59 -3.03 -7.13
N THR A 27 -4.24 -3.81 -8.01
CA THR A 27 -4.97 -5.02 -7.62
C THR A 27 -4.05 -6.13 -7.12
N SER A 28 -2.75 -6.04 -7.40
CA SER A 28 -1.73 -6.97 -6.93
C SER A 28 -1.14 -6.58 -5.56
N ILE A 29 -1.56 -5.46 -4.98
CA ILE A 29 -1.11 -4.97 -3.68
C ILE A 29 -2.23 -5.12 -2.66
N THR A 30 -1.95 -5.84 -1.57
CA THR A 30 -2.86 -5.98 -0.43
C THR A 30 -2.27 -5.33 0.80
N VAL A 31 -3.06 -4.57 1.54
CA VAL A 31 -2.62 -3.90 2.77
C VAL A 31 -3.51 -4.32 3.93
N LEU A 32 -2.90 -4.91 4.95
CA LEU A 32 -3.53 -5.33 6.20
C LEU A 32 -3.11 -4.36 7.30
N THR A 33 -4.05 -3.67 7.93
CA THR A 33 -3.77 -2.74 9.04
C THR A 33 -4.72 -2.98 10.19
N ARG A 34 -4.23 -2.85 11.43
CA ARG A 34 -5.03 -2.99 12.64
C ARG A 34 -6.15 -1.96 12.72
N ASN A 35 -5.93 -0.76 12.17
CA ASN A 35 -6.89 0.34 12.24
C ASN A 35 -7.44 0.64 10.84
N ARG A 36 -8.68 0.23 10.56
CA ARG A 36 -9.40 0.50 9.31
C ARG A 36 -9.83 1.96 9.14
N LYS A 37 -9.24 2.91 9.87
CA LYS A 37 -9.49 4.33 9.61
C LYS A 37 -9.07 4.61 8.16
N LYS A 38 -10.03 4.97 7.30
CA LYS A 38 -9.79 5.45 5.94
C LYS A 38 -8.78 6.59 6.03
N LYS A 39 -7.53 6.32 5.70
CA LYS A 39 -6.59 7.38 5.35
C LYS A 39 -6.76 7.61 3.86
N ASN A 40 -7.24 8.81 3.50
CA ASN A 40 -7.15 9.27 2.13
C ASN A 40 -5.65 9.33 1.78
N PHE A 41 -5.29 8.62 0.73
CA PHE A 41 -4.00 8.80 0.08
C PHE A 41 -4.15 10.09 -0.75
N TYR A 42 -3.45 11.14 -0.35
CA TYR A 42 -3.31 12.40 -1.09
C TYR A 42 -1.92 12.46 -1.67
#